data_AF-A0A7D5CBK4-F1
#
_entry.id   AF-A0A7D5CBK4-F1
#
_cell.length_a   1.000
_cell.length_b   1.000
_cell.length_c   1.000
_cell.angle_alpha   90.00
_cell.angle_beta   90.00
_cell.angle_gamma   90.00
#
_symmetry.space_group_name_H-M   'P 1'
#
loop_
_entity.id
_entity.type
_entity.pdbx_description
1 polymer ?
#
loop_
_entity_poly.entity_id
_entity_poly.type
_entity_poly.pdbx_seq_one_letter_code
_entity_poly.pdbx_strand_id
1 'polypeptide(L)'
;MLTSALSLASMLGACSSPLAAVGTGSGADDRSDATTTTDATAKRFAACLTGKGFDARTAAGVSSGSGSGKQAPTKNAVALRMIGTDGKPVASQGNSLSASDDGPQLYPNAAYTSMEDDSTWVVFKDAKALAGSPYESKQREYADCEAKNPDFTQPIPDMGPQHQYSGEDKQAALAYAQAARKKGFDWVKDPDADTPTSITIPGTVSESELRRFLKECPTDGANISYAFAGTTEEFGYDYNKVLSEFTSGSASTEAAPQQ
;
A
#
# COMPACT_ATOMS: atom_id res chain seq x y z
N MET A 1 0.01 -53.49 -49.65
CA MET A 1 -1.13 -54.37 -50.00
C MET A 1 -1.85 -54.64 -48.69
N LEU A 2 -3.10 -54.25 -48.37
CA LEU A 2 -4.35 -53.87 -49.06
C LEU A 2 -4.80 -52.47 -48.55
N THR A 3 -5.16 -51.46 -49.36
CA THR A 3 -6.48 -51.16 -50.00
C THR A 3 -7.67 -51.23 -49.04
N SER A 4 -8.23 -50.11 -48.56
CA SER A 4 -9.29 -49.27 -49.19
C SER A 4 -10.58 -49.40 -48.35
N ALA A 5 -11.52 -48.45 -48.22
CA ALA A 5 -11.66 -47.02 -48.51
C ALA A 5 -13.11 -46.62 -48.12
N LEU A 6 -13.38 -45.31 -48.04
CA LEU A 6 -14.67 -44.62 -48.32
C LEU A 6 -15.80 -44.77 -47.26
N SER A 7 -16.61 -43.76 -46.87
CA SER A 7 -17.06 -42.46 -47.44
C SER A 7 -17.52 -41.54 -46.26
N LEU A 8 -17.34 -40.21 -46.19
CA LEU A 8 -17.85 -39.04 -46.95
C LEU A 8 -19.38 -38.77 -46.92
N ALA A 9 -19.75 -37.60 -46.36
CA ALA A 9 -20.74 -36.57 -46.80
C ALA A 9 -21.51 -35.96 -45.60
N SER A 10 -21.30 -34.70 -45.19
CA SER A 10 -21.76 -33.40 -45.75
C SER A 10 -23.23 -33.04 -45.49
N MET A 11 -23.52 -31.97 -44.71
CA MET A 11 -24.62 -30.97 -44.88
C MET A 11 -24.33 -29.75 -43.95
N LEU A 12 -23.98 -28.56 -44.45
CA LEU A 12 -24.80 -27.38 -44.84
C LEU A 12 -25.65 -26.72 -43.72
N GLY A 13 -25.52 -25.39 -43.58
CA GLY A 13 -26.70 -24.50 -43.48
C GLY A 13 -26.80 -23.49 -42.32
N ALA A 14 -26.31 -22.26 -42.59
CA ALA A 14 -26.81 -20.91 -42.27
C ALA A 14 -27.84 -20.58 -41.14
N CYS A 15 -27.55 -19.43 -40.51
CA CYS A 15 -28.34 -18.43 -39.76
C CYS A 15 -29.89 -18.43 -39.82
N SER A 16 -30.52 -18.12 -38.68
CA SER A 16 -31.62 -17.13 -38.56
C SER A 16 -31.96 -16.79 -37.11
N SER A 17 -32.10 -15.49 -36.83
CA SER A 17 -32.61 -14.89 -35.59
C SER A 17 -34.14 -14.98 -35.48
N PRO A 18 -34.72 -14.73 -34.29
CA PRO A 18 -36.04 -14.11 -34.17
C PRO A 18 -35.99 -12.67 -33.64
N LEU A 19 -36.88 -11.84 -34.20
CA LEU A 19 -37.17 -10.45 -33.84
C LEU A 19 -38.06 -10.32 -32.58
N ALA A 20 -37.78 -9.26 -31.81
CA ALA A 20 -38.65 -8.31 -31.10
C ALA A 20 -39.82 -8.78 -30.21
N ALA A 21 -39.78 -8.34 -28.94
CA ALA A 21 -40.95 -7.88 -28.20
C ALA A 21 -40.61 -6.53 -27.52
N VAL A 22 -41.32 -5.47 -27.93
CA VAL A 22 -41.36 -4.17 -27.26
C VAL A 22 -42.39 -4.27 -26.14
N GLY A 23 -41.98 -3.95 -24.92
CA GLY A 23 -42.85 -3.84 -23.75
C GLY A 23 -42.31 -2.78 -22.80
N THR A 24 -42.79 -1.56 -22.96
CA THR A 24 -42.60 -0.40 -22.08
C THR A 24 -43.16 -0.71 -20.69
N GLY A 25 -42.42 -0.43 -19.61
CA GLY A 25 -43.03 -0.45 -18.28
C GLY A 25 -42.08 -0.41 -17.10
N SER A 26 -41.93 0.80 -16.56
CA SER A 26 -41.72 1.13 -15.14
C SER A 26 -40.34 0.89 -14.54
N GLY A 27 -39.79 2.00 -14.03
CA GLY A 27 -38.52 2.07 -13.34
C GLY A 27 -38.40 1.03 -12.24
N ALA A 28 -37.30 0.28 -12.30
CA ALA A 28 -36.58 -0.10 -11.11
C ALA A 28 -35.43 0.89 -10.99
N ASP A 29 -35.41 1.64 -9.89
CA ASP A 29 -34.25 2.37 -9.39
C ASP A 29 -33.06 1.41 -9.30
N ASP A 30 -32.26 1.33 -10.37
CA ASP A 30 -30.93 0.76 -10.29
C ASP A 30 -30.03 1.84 -9.70
N ARG A 31 -30.16 2.03 -8.38
CA ARG A 31 -29.06 2.57 -7.57
C ARG A 31 -27.96 1.51 -7.60
N SER A 32 -27.24 1.46 -8.72
CA SER A 32 -26.04 0.65 -8.82
C SER A 32 -25.00 1.29 -7.92
N ASP A 33 -24.89 0.66 -6.75
CA ASP A 33 -23.73 0.69 -5.86
C ASP A 33 -22.45 0.76 -6.71
N ALA A 34 -21.50 1.61 -6.34
CA ALA A 34 -20.28 1.86 -7.11
C ALA A 34 -19.55 0.54 -7.41
N THR A 35 -19.82 -0.07 -8.56
CA THR A 35 -19.49 -1.46 -8.82
C THR A 35 -17.99 -1.55 -9.07
N THR A 36 -17.28 -2.20 -8.15
CA THR A 36 -15.85 -2.43 -8.28
C THR A 36 -15.57 -3.24 -9.54
N THR A 37 -14.82 -2.67 -10.49
CA THR A 37 -14.42 -3.38 -11.71
C THR A 37 -13.11 -4.11 -11.43
N THR A 38 -13.06 -5.42 -11.66
CA THR A 38 -11.82 -6.19 -11.48
C THR A 38 -11.20 -6.49 -12.84
N ASP A 39 -9.92 -6.17 -12.99
CA ASP A 39 -9.19 -6.31 -14.24
C ASP A 39 -9.01 -7.79 -14.63
N ALA A 40 -9.30 -8.12 -15.89
CA ALA A 40 -9.25 -9.51 -16.37
C ALA A 40 -7.81 -10.07 -16.43
N THR A 41 -6.81 -9.23 -16.68
CA THR A 41 -5.39 -9.63 -16.66
C THR A 41 -4.92 -9.91 -15.24
N ALA A 42 -5.31 -9.07 -14.27
CA ALA A 42 -5.04 -9.29 -12.85
C ALA A 42 -5.70 -10.58 -12.33
N LYS A 43 -6.94 -10.88 -12.75
CA LYS A 43 -7.60 -12.16 -12.40
C LYS A 43 -6.83 -13.37 -12.91
N ARG A 44 -6.36 -13.34 -14.17
CA ARG A 44 -5.58 -14.45 -14.75
C ARG A 44 -4.26 -14.65 -14.02
N PHE A 45 -3.59 -13.56 -13.67
CA PHE A 45 -2.35 -13.63 -12.91
C PHE A 45 -2.55 -14.18 -11.50
N ALA A 46 -3.56 -13.69 -10.76
CA ALA A 46 -3.93 -14.21 -9.45
C ALA A 46 -4.28 -15.71 -9.52
N ALA A 47 -5.07 -16.13 -10.51
CA ALA A 47 -5.42 -17.53 -10.71
C ALA A 47 -4.19 -18.42 -11.00
N CYS A 48 -3.22 -17.92 -11.76
CA CYS A 48 -1.96 -18.63 -11.98
C CYS A 48 -1.21 -18.85 -10.65
N LEU A 49 -1.09 -17.79 -9.84
CA LEU A 49 -0.42 -17.85 -8.54
C LEU A 49 -1.16 -18.80 -7.58
N THR A 50 -2.49 -18.75 -7.51
CA THR A 50 -3.27 -19.72 -6.73
C THR A 50 -3.03 -21.16 -7.19
N GLY A 51 -2.96 -21.40 -8.51
CA GLY A 51 -2.63 -22.71 -9.07
C GLY A 51 -1.21 -23.20 -8.75
N LYS A 52 -0.29 -22.28 -8.39
CA LYS A 52 1.07 -22.57 -7.89
C LYS A 52 1.14 -22.62 -6.35
N GLY A 53 0.00 -22.56 -5.67
CA GLY A 53 -0.11 -22.68 -4.21
C GLY A 53 0.25 -21.40 -3.46
N PHE A 54 0.14 -20.23 -4.09
CA PHE A 54 0.06 -18.97 -3.36
C PHE A 54 -1.37 -18.73 -2.89
N ASP A 55 -1.53 -18.15 -1.70
CA ASP A 55 -2.79 -17.49 -1.34
C ASP A 55 -2.76 -16.09 -1.95
N ALA A 56 -3.44 -15.93 -3.08
CA ALA A 56 -3.33 -14.76 -3.95
C ALA A 56 -4.72 -14.25 -4.37
N ARG A 57 -4.87 -12.94 -4.47
CA ARG A 57 -6.11 -12.30 -4.93
C ARG A 57 -5.88 -11.00 -5.66
N THR A 58 -6.89 -10.54 -6.39
CA THR A 58 -6.90 -9.19 -6.96
C THR A 58 -7.14 -8.15 -5.86
N ALA A 59 -6.36 -7.08 -5.88
CA ALA A 59 -6.45 -5.95 -4.95
C ALA A 59 -6.59 -4.62 -5.72
N ALA A 60 -6.99 -3.57 -5.02
CA ALA A 60 -6.93 -2.22 -5.57
C ALA A 60 -5.45 -1.82 -5.82
N GLY A 61 -5.17 -1.25 -6.98
CA GLY A 61 -3.87 -0.64 -7.26
C GLY A 61 -3.69 0.68 -6.51
N VAL A 62 -2.43 1.07 -6.30
CA VAL A 62 -2.03 2.32 -5.62
C VAL A 62 -2.40 3.60 -6.40
N SER A 63 -2.94 3.47 -7.62
CA SER A 63 -3.39 4.60 -8.42
C SER A 63 -4.83 4.40 -8.92
N SER A 64 -5.79 4.85 -8.11
CA SER A 64 -7.08 5.32 -8.60
C SER A 64 -7.37 6.70 -7.98
N GLY A 65 -6.57 7.69 -8.39
CA GLY A 65 -6.87 9.12 -8.41
C GLY A 65 -7.51 9.76 -7.16
N SER A 66 -6.74 10.62 -6.50
CA SER A 66 -7.23 11.83 -5.81
C SER A 66 -7.77 12.89 -6.81
N GLY A 67 -8.41 12.45 -7.89
CA GLY A 67 -9.09 13.30 -8.85
C GLY A 67 -10.56 13.33 -8.47
N SER A 68 -11.14 14.51 -8.42
CA SER A 68 -12.54 14.82 -8.10
C SER A 68 -13.58 14.28 -9.10
N GLY A 69 -13.34 13.10 -9.70
CA GLY A 69 -14.25 12.40 -10.60
C GLY A 69 -14.58 11.00 -10.07
N LYS A 70 -15.86 10.62 -10.14
CA LYS A 70 -16.40 9.31 -9.76
C LYS A 70 -15.88 8.18 -10.68
N GLN A 71 -14.60 7.84 -10.63
CA GLN A 71 -14.10 6.62 -11.26
C GLN A 71 -14.26 5.47 -10.27
N ALA A 72 -14.94 4.41 -10.67
CA ALA A 72 -15.11 3.23 -9.82
C ALA A 72 -13.73 2.65 -9.45
N PRO A 73 -13.52 2.21 -8.20
CA PRO A 73 -12.26 1.58 -7.81
C PRO A 73 -12.03 0.34 -8.68
N THR A 74 -10.83 0.24 -9.26
CA THR A 74 -10.45 -0.90 -10.10
C THR A 74 -9.51 -1.82 -9.33
N LYS A 75 -9.89 -3.10 -9.20
CA LYS A 75 -9.00 -4.15 -8.67
C LYS A 75 -8.09 -4.65 -9.79
N ASN A 76 -6.98 -3.93 -10.01
CA ASN A 76 -6.00 -4.19 -11.06
C ASN A 76 -4.62 -4.62 -10.53
N ALA A 77 -4.43 -4.72 -9.22
CA ALA A 77 -3.23 -5.29 -8.61
C ALA A 77 -3.47 -6.76 -8.19
N VAL A 78 -2.39 -7.48 -7.88
CA VAL A 78 -2.46 -8.82 -7.28
C VAL A 78 -1.65 -8.87 -6.00
N ALA A 79 -2.29 -9.27 -4.91
CA ALA A 79 -1.70 -9.35 -3.58
C ALA A 79 -1.59 -10.81 -3.12
N LEU A 80 -0.57 -11.10 -2.31
CA LEU A 80 -0.36 -12.37 -1.63
C LEU A 80 -0.72 -12.22 -0.16
N ARG A 81 -1.19 -13.30 0.48
CA ARG A 81 -1.51 -13.28 1.91
C ARG A 81 -0.24 -12.96 2.72
N MET A 82 -0.33 -12.12 3.73
CA MET A 82 0.81 -11.93 4.65
C MET A 82 0.90 -13.13 5.60
N ILE A 83 2.11 -13.66 5.76
CA ILE A 83 2.45 -14.78 6.64
C ILE A 83 3.35 -14.24 7.77
N GLY A 84 2.97 -14.49 9.02
CA GLY A 84 3.74 -14.10 10.19
C GLY A 84 4.97 -14.98 10.42
N THR A 85 5.78 -14.61 11.40
CA THR A 85 6.96 -15.38 11.83
C THR A 85 6.62 -16.79 12.30
N ASP A 86 5.39 -17.01 12.75
CA ASP A 86 4.85 -18.30 13.15
C ASP A 86 4.39 -19.19 11.97
N GLY A 87 4.58 -18.71 10.74
CA GLY A 87 4.18 -19.39 9.51
C GLY A 87 2.67 -19.35 9.25
N LYS A 88 1.89 -18.56 9.99
CA LYS A 88 0.44 -18.47 9.84
C LYS A 88 0.00 -17.18 9.15
N PRO A 89 -1.17 -17.17 8.50
CA PRO A 89 -1.72 -15.96 7.93
C PRO A 89 -1.93 -14.87 8.98
N VAL A 90 -1.48 -13.65 8.69
CA VAL A 90 -1.72 -12.49 9.56
C VAL A 90 -3.17 -12.03 9.40
N ALA A 91 -3.83 -11.80 10.54
CA ALA A 91 -5.16 -11.21 10.60
C ALA A 91 -5.07 -9.68 10.57
N SER A 92 -6.05 -9.03 9.94
CA SER A 92 -6.21 -7.59 10.03
C SER A 92 -6.86 -7.27 11.38
N GLN A 93 -6.09 -6.80 12.37
CA GLN A 93 -6.68 -6.19 13.56
C GLN A 93 -6.93 -4.71 13.28
N GLY A 94 -8.11 -4.21 13.62
CA GLY A 94 -8.58 -2.87 13.25
C GLY A 94 -7.54 -1.77 13.47
N ASN A 95 -7.31 -0.97 12.42
CA ASN A 95 -6.45 0.23 12.34
C ASN A 95 -5.00 0.12 12.81
N SER A 96 -4.54 -1.07 13.18
CA SER A 96 -3.16 -1.29 13.59
C SER A 96 -2.75 -2.62 13.00
N LEU A 97 -1.73 -2.60 12.12
CA LEU A 97 -0.84 -3.74 12.09
C LEU A 97 -0.47 -3.95 13.55
N SER A 98 -1.05 -4.96 14.21
CA SER A 98 -0.50 -5.44 15.45
C SER A 98 0.94 -5.77 15.08
N ALA A 99 1.84 -4.85 15.42
CA ALA A 99 3.25 -5.05 15.40
C ALA A 99 3.47 -6.21 16.38
N SER A 100 3.31 -7.42 15.88
CA SER A 100 4.43 -8.33 15.99
C SER A 100 5.56 -7.53 15.36
N ASP A 101 6.52 -7.12 16.19
CA ASP A 101 7.64 -6.21 15.88
C ASP A 101 8.47 -6.62 14.64
N ASP A 102 8.06 -7.66 13.91
CA ASP A 102 8.75 -8.33 12.81
C ASP A 102 7.97 -8.29 11.47
N GLY A 103 6.71 -7.83 11.43
CA GLY A 103 5.84 -7.91 10.24
C GLY A 103 6.38 -7.19 8.99
N PRO A 104 6.84 -5.93 9.09
CA PRO A 104 7.53 -5.23 8.01
C PRO A 104 8.91 -5.84 7.70
N GLN A 105 9.58 -6.44 8.69
CA GLN A 105 10.92 -6.99 8.57
C GLN A 105 10.95 -8.26 7.69
N LEU A 106 9.87 -9.05 7.68
CA LEU A 106 9.74 -10.24 6.82
C LEU A 106 9.45 -9.93 5.35
N TYR A 107 9.13 -8.69 5.00
CA TYR A 107 8.72 -8.33 3.63
C TYR A 107 9.52 -7.13 3.10
N PRO A 108 10.87 -7.20 3.09
CA PRO A 108 11.73 -6.04 2.87
C PRO A 108 11.59 -5.41 1.48
N ASN A 109 11.03 -6.16 0.53
CA ASN A 109 10.89 -5.76 -0.87
C ASN A 109 9.41 -5.68 -1.31
N ALA A 110 8.45 -5.75 -0.38
CA ALA A 110 7.05 -5.53 -0.71
C ALA A 110 6.81 -4.07 -1.12
N ALA A 111 6.03 -3.87 -2.18
CA ALA A 111 5.71 -2.54 -2.68
C ALA A 111 4.74 -1.81 -1.73
N TYR A 112 3.74 -2.53 -1.22
CA TYR A 112 2.83 -2.05 -0.19
C TYR A 112 2.11 -3.21 0.47
N THR A 113 1.54 -2.93 1.64
CA THR A 113 0.66 -3.83 2.38
C THR A 113 -0.76 -3.26 2.35
N SER A 114 -1.77 -4.11 2.22
CA SER A 114 -3.18 -3.74 2.33
C SER A 114 -3.91 -4.61 3.34
N MET A 115 -4.90 -4.03 3.99
CA MET A 115 -5.77 -4.70 4.95
C MET A 115 -7.19 -4.72 4.36
N GLU A 116 -7.73 -5.89 4.11
CA GLU A 116 -9.10 -6.07 3.61
C GLU A 116 -9.57 -7.50 3.95
N ASP A 117 -10.86 -7.63 4.25
CA ASP A 117 -11.52 -8.89 4.64
C ASP A 117 -10.83 -9.60 5.83
N ASP A 118 -10.63 -8.88 6.94
CA ASP A 118 -9.99 -9.36 8.17
C ASP A 118 -8.59 -9.98 7.96
N SER A 119 -7.94 -9.63 6.85
CA SER A 119 -6.72 -10.26 6.37
C SER A 119 -5.72 -9.20 5.91
N THR A 120 -4.44 -9.46 6.16
CA THR A 120 -3.34 -8.60 5.68
C THR A 120 -2.74 -9.21 4.42
N TRP A 121 -2.46 -8.37 3.44
CA TRP A 121 -1.99 -8.76 2.11
C TRP A 121 -0.79 -7.92 1.70
N VAL A 122 0.17 -8.53 1.02
CA VAL A 122 1.38 -7.89 0.51
C VAL A 122 1.40 -7.91 -1.02
N VAL A 123 1.78 -6.80 -1.62
CA VAL A 123 1.94 -6.69 -3.07
C VAL A 123 3.42 -6.57 -3.39
N PHE A 124 3.89 -7.41 -4.31
CA PHE A 124 5.27 -7.38 -4.81
C PHE A 124 5.28 -6.85 -6.24
N LYS A 125 6.35 -6.13 -6.60
CA LYS A 125 6.55 -5.61 -7.97
C LYS A 125 6.70 -6.72 -8.98
N ASP A 126 7.56 -7.69 -8.66
CA ASP A 126 7.89 -8.82 -9.52
C ASP A 126 8.42 -10.00 -8.69
N ALA A 127 8.77 -11.10 -9.38
CA ALA A 127 9.35 -12.28 -8.74
C ALA A 127 10.62 -11.98 -7.92
N LYS A 128 11.47 -11.03 -8.32
CA LYS A 128 12.71 -10.72 -7.58
C LYS A 128 12.41 -10.11 -6.22
N ALA A 129 11.33 -9.34 -6.13
CA ALA A 129 10.88 -8.73 -4.89
C ALA A 129 10.42 -9.75 -3.82
N LEU A 130 10.31 -11.04 -4.13
CA LEU A 130 10.04 -12.06 -3.10
C LEU A 130 11.28 -12.40 -2.25
N ALA A 131 12.48 -11.93 -2.63
CA ALA A 131 13.72 -12.20 -1.88
C ALA A 131 13.64 -11.69 -0.43
N GLY A 132 14.09 -12.50 0.53
CA GLY A 132 14.05 -12.17 1.95
C GLY A 132 12.66 -12.29 2.58
N SER A 133 11.65 -12.75 1.82
CA SER A 133 10.30 -12.96 2.33
C SER A 133 9.97 -14.43 2.56
N PRO A 134 8.88 -14.75 3.29
CA PRO A 134 8.35 -16.11 3.37
C PRO A 134 8.04 -16.77 2.02
N TYR A 135 8.00 -16.00 0.94
CA TYR A 135 7.78 -16.48 -0.43
C TYR A 135 9.06 -16.65 -1.26
N GLU A 136 10.25 -16.40 -0.71
CA GLU A 136 11.52 -16.48 -1.44
C GLU A 136 11.70 -17.83 -2.17
N SER A 137 11.35 -18.94 -1.53
CA SER A 137 11.45 -20.27 -2.14
C SER A 137 10.52 -20.46 -3.35
N LYS A 138 9.54 -19.57 -3.56
CA LYS A 138 8.57 -19.62 -4.66
C LYS A 138 8.81 -18.58 -5.76
N GLN A 139 9.97 -17.92 -5.77
CA GLN A 139 10.34 -16.94 -6.79
C GLN A 139 10.16 -17.47 -8.21
N ARG A 140 10.54 -18.73 -8.44
CA ARG A 140 10.43 -19.36 -9.76
C ARG A 140 8.98 -19.52 -10.19
N GLU A 141 8.10 -19.94 -9.28
CA GLU A 141 6.67 -20.10 -9.54
C GLU A 141 5.99 -18.77 -9.83
N TYR A 142 6.42 -17.70 -9.16
CA TYR A 142 5.97 -16.34 -9.46
C TYR A 142 6.41 -15.92 -10.86
N ALA A 143 7.70 -16.09 -11.18
CA ALA A 143 8.27 -15.76 -12.50
C ALA A 143 7.62 -16.56 -13.65
N ASP A 144 7.30 -17.84 -13.43
CA ASP A 144 6.53 -18.66 -14.37
C ASP A 144 5.15 -18.04 -14.66
N CYS A 145 4.50 -17.47 -13.65
CA CYS A 145 3.21 -16.81 -13.80
C CYS A 145 3.32 -15.46 -14.49
N GLU A 146 4.40 -14.71 -14.29
CA GLU A 146 4.71 -13.48 -15.04
C GLU A 146 4.89 -13.81 -16.52
N ALA A 147 5.73 -14.80 -16.83
CA ALA A 147 5.99 -15.23 -18.20
C ALA A 147 4.72 -15.74 -18.92
N LYS A 148 3.77 -16.34 -18.19
CA LYS A 148 2.47 -16.79 -18.73
C LYS A 148 1.46 -15.66 -18.91
N ASN A 149 1.66 -14.52 -18.25
CA ASN A 149 0.75 -13.37 -18.31
C ASN A 149 1.54 -12.10 -18.68
N PRO A 150 2.15 -12.05 -19.90
CA PRO A 150 3.00 -10.93 -20.29
C PRO A 150 2.24 -9.59 -20.40
N ASP A 151 0.92 -9.64 -20.58
CA ASP A 151 0.06 -8.45 -20.65
C ASP A 151 -0.33 -7.91 -19.27
N PHE A 152 0.04 -8.61 -18.19
CA PHE A 152 -0.18 -8.14 -16.83
C PHE A 152 1.11 -7.52 -16.29
N THR A 153 0.98 -6.35 -15.67
CA THR A 153 2.03 -5.73 -14.87
C THR A 153 1.36 -5.16 -13.64
N GLN A 154 1.99 -5.33 -12.49
CA GLN A 154 1.49 -4.73 -11.26
C GLN A 154 1.38 -3.21 -11.45
N PRO A 155 0.25 -2.58 -11.08
CA PRO A 155 0.04 -1.14 -11.19
C PRO A 155 0.77 -0.39 -10.05
N ILE A 156 1.98 -0.82 -9.75
CA ILE A 156 2.89 -0.16 -8.82
C ILE A 156 3.58 0.92 -9.65
N PRO A 157 3.41 2.22 -9.32
CA PRO A 157 4.22 3.26 -9.91
C PRO A 157 5.68 2.86 -9.80
N ASP A 158 6.53 3.23 -10.75
CA ASP A 158 7.97 3.07 -10.57
C ASP A 158 8.41 4.05 -9.48
N MET A 159 8.15 3.65 -8.24
CA MET A 159 8.69 4.26 -7.05
C MET A 159 10.17 3.88 -7.16
N GLY A 160 10.98 4.80 -7.67
CA GLY A 160 12.43 4.71 -7.56
C GLY A 160 12.80 4.28 -6.13
N PRO A 161 14.00 3.70 -5.92
CA PRO A 161 14.38 2.97 -4.71
C PRO A 161 13.71 3.58 -3.47
N GLN A 162 12.90 2.78 -2.75
CA GLN A 162 12.26 3.17 -1.49
C GLN A 162 13.18 4.14 -0.78
N HIS A 163 12.73 5.38 -0.54
CA HIS A 163 13.58 6.50 -0.13
C HIS A 163 14.63 6.02 0.88
N GLN A 164 15.81 5.66 0.38
CA GLN A 164 16.91 5.32 1.25
C GLN A 164 17.38 6.69 1.70
N TYR A 165 16.97 7.06 2.91
CA TYR A 165 17.45 8.27 3.55
C TYR A 165 18.97 8.26 3.46
N SER A 166 19.52 9.37 2.94
CA SER A 166 20.95 9.49 2.77
C SER A 166 21.65 9.33 4.12
N GLY A 167 22.92 8.95 4.14
CA GLY A 167 23.69 8.92 5.39
C GLY A 167 23.65 10.28 6.12
N GLU A 168 23.55 11.37 5.36
CA GLU A 168 23.40 12.73 5.86
C GLU A 168 22.05 12.94 6.55
N ASP A 169 20.95 12.47 5.98
CA ASP A 169 19.62 12.55 6.59
C ASP A 169 19.55 11.79 7.93
N LYS A 170 20.14 10.59 7.97
CA LYS A 170 20.19 9.78 9.20
C LYS A 170 21.01 10.47 10.29
N GLN A 171 22.15 11.05 9.89
CA GLN A 171 23.00 11.78 10.82
C GLN A 171 22.33 13.06 11.32
N ALA A 172 21.60 13.77 10.46
CA ALA A 172 20.83 14.95 10.83
C ALA A 172 19.72 14.60 11.83
N ALA A 173 19.01 13.49 11.61
CA ALA A 173 17.98 13.01 12.53
C ALA A 173 18.54 12.59 13.89
N LEU A 174 19.70 11.92 13.92
CA LEU A 174 20.39 11.60 15.16
C LEU A 174 20.85 12.88 15.91
N ALA A 175 21.43 13.84 15.19
CA ALA A 175 21.87 15.11 15.76
C ALA A 175 20.67 15.90 16.34
N TYR A 176 19.54 15.88 15.64
CA TYR A 176 18.29 16.49 16.08
C TYR A 176 17.78 15.85 17.38
N ALA A 177 17.71 14.52 17.46
CA ALA A 177 17.31 13.79 18.66
C ALA A 177 18.22 14.10 19.86
N GLN A 178 19.53 14.14 19.64
CA GLN A 178 20.51 14.49 20.67
C GLN A 178 20.39 15.95 21.13
N ALA A 179 20.13 16.88 20.21
CA ALA A 179 19.93 18.29 20.53
C ALA A 179 18.65 18.50 21.35
N ALA A 180 17.58 17.76 21.06
CA ALA A 180 16.35 17.79 21.84
C ALA A 180 16.57 17.28 23.28
N ARG A 181 17.28 16.17 23.46
CA ARG A 181 17.63 15.68 24.82
C ARG A 181 18.45 16.70 25.60
N LYS A 182 19.39 17.41 24.97
CA LYS A 182 20.14 18.51 25.62
C LYS A 182 19.26 19.66 26.09
N LYS A 183 18.06 19.83 25.53
CA LYS A 183 17.06 20.85 25.92
C LYS A 183 16.07 20.34 26.98
N GLY A 184 16.24 19.10 27.45
CA GLY A 184 15.43 18.49 28.50
C GLY A 184 14.30 17.59 28.01
N PHE A 185 14.26 17.24 26.72
CA PHE A 185 13.28 16.30 26.16
C PHE A 185 13.80 14.86 26.24
N ASP A 186 13.90 14.32 27.45
CA ASP A 186 14.50 12.98 27.70
C ASP A 186 13.73 11.83 27.05
N TRP A 187 12.47 12.05 26.69
CA TRP A 187 11.62 11.10 25.99
C TRP A 187 11.99 10.94 24.50
N VAL A 188 12.80 11.84 23.94
CA VAL A 188 13.24 11.77 22.54
C VAL A 188 14.29 10.68 22.37
N LYS A 189 13.91 9.60 21.71
CA LYS A 189 14.80 8.48 21.36
C LYS A 189 15.57 8.76 20.07
N ASP A 190 16.67 8.04 19.88
CA ASP A 190 17.38 8.04 18.61
C ASP A 190 16.53 7.34 17.54
N PRO A 191 16.54 7.82 16.28
CA PRO A 191 15.92 7.12 15.17
C PRO A 191 16.55 5.72 14.98
N ASP A 192 15.73 4.72 14.67
CA ASP A 192 16.19 3.35 14.44
C ASP A 192 16.32 3.02 12.95
N ALA A 193 16.68 1.78 12.62
CA ALA A 193 16.90 1.35 11.24
C ALA A 193 15.61 1.35 10.41
N ASP A 194 14.46 1.16 11.05
CA ASP A 194 13.15 1.04 10.42
C ASP A 194 12.50 2.43 10.21
N THR A 195 12.87 3.39 11.05
CA THR A 195 12.39 4.78 11.01
C THR A 195 13.54 5.80 11.10
N PRO A 196 14.50 5.77 10.15
CA PRO A 196 15.81 6.41 10.31
C PRO A 196 15.82 7.94 10.29
N THR A 197 14.65 8.56 10.09
CA THR A 197 14.41 10.01 10.17
C THR A 197 13.17 10.37 10.99
N SER A 198 12.57 9.41 11.69
CA SER A 198 11.37 9.64 12.47
C SER A 198 11.70 9.83 13.95
N ILE A 199 10.99 10.77 14.58
CA ILE A 199 10.99 10.95 16.02
C ILE A 199 9.65 10.48 16.56
N THR A 200 9.67 9.42 17.36
CA THR A 200 8.47 8.89 18.01
C THR A 200 8.12 9.69 19.26
N ILE A 201 6.93 10.26 19.27
CA ILE A 201 6.34 11.00 20.39
C ILE A 201 5.50 10.00 21.20
N PRO A 202 5.87 9.72 22.47
CA PRO A 202 5.11 8.78 23.30
C PRO A 202 3.78 9.39 23.75
N GLY A 203 2.77 8.54 23.95
CA GLY A 203 1.44 8.92 24.47
C GLY A 203 1.43 9.61 25.84
N THR A 204 2.57 9.62 26.54
CA THR A 204 2.74 10.32 27.83
C THR A 204 3.09 11.80 27.67
N VAL A 205 3.37 12.28 26.45
CA VAL A 205 3.67 13.70 26.20
C VAL A 205 2.39 14.51 26.23
N SER A 206 2.35 15.57 27.04
CA SER A 206 1.22 16.49 27.07
C SER A 206 1.23 17.46 25.89
N GLU A 207 0.07 18.06 25.56
CA GLU A 207 -0.02 19.08 24.51
C GLU A 207 0.97 20.23 24.73
N SER A 208 1.13 20.69 25.98
CA SER A 208 2.06 21.76 26.35
C SER A 208 3.51 21.38 26.10
N GLU A 209 3.89 20.14 26.40
CA GLU A 209 5.24 19.62 26.19
C GLU A 209 5.52 19.41 24.70
N LEU A 210 4.54 18.92 23.93
CA LEU A 210 4.64 18.81 22.46
C LEU A 210 4.84 20.18 21.81
N ARG A 211 4.02 21.18 22.19
CA ARG A 211 4.15 22.56 21.69
C ARG A 211 5.50 23.17 22.04
N ARG A 212 5.99 22.91 23.25
CA ARG A 212 7.32 23.36 23.70
C ARG A 212 8.42 22.70 22.88
N PHE A 213 8.33 21.39 22.64
CA PHE A 213 9.27 20.63 21.81
C PHE A 213 9.35 21.18 20.38
N LEU A 214 8.21 21.35 19.71
CA LEU A 214 8.16 21.88 18.34
C LEU A 214 8.69 23.32 18.23
N LYS A 215 8.54 24.12 19.30
CA LYS A 215 9.08 25.47 19.37
C LYS A 215 10.59 25.51 19.63
N GLU A 216 11.06 24.69 20.58
CA GLU A 216 12.47 24.70 21.00
C GLU A 216 13.36 23.88 20.07
N CYS A 217 12.80 22.93 19.32
CA CYS A 217 13.51 22.06 18.37
C CYS A 217 12.93 22.20 16.96
N PRO A 218 13.13 23.34 16.28
CA PRO A 218 12.77 23.46 14.87
C PRO A 218 13.61 22.49 14.03
N THR A 219 13.06 22.00 12.92
CA THR A 219 13.74 21.03 12.06
C THR A 219 14.80 21.69 11.16
N ASP A 220 14.75 23.01 10.98
CA ASP A 220 15.72 23.81 10.20
C ASP A 220 16.07 23.21 8.82
N GLY A 221 15.07 22.62 8.15
CA GLY A 221 15.23 22.00 6.83
C GLY A 221 15.77 20.56 6.86
N ALA A 222 16.09 19.99 8.03
CA ALA A 222 16.37 18.58 8.18
C ALA A 222 15.13 17.74 7.85
N ASN A 223 15.34 16.62 7.16
CA ASN A 223 14.31 15.67 6.81
C ASN A 223 13.89 14.87 8.05
N ILE A 224 13.05 15.47 8.90
CA ILE A 224 12.54 14.88 10.14
C ILE A 224 11.03 14.66 10.00
N SER A 225 10.58 13.45 10.32
CA SER A 225 9.16 13.12 10.45
C SER A 225 8.79 12.87 11.92
N TYR A 226 7.52 13.06 12.27
CA TYR A 226 7.01 12.79 13.61
C TYR A 226 6.03 11.62 13.56
N ALA A 227 6.26 10.62 14.41
CA ALA A 227 5.35 9.49 14.63
C ALA A 227 4.75 9.59 16.03
N PHE A 228 3.48 9.23 16.20
CA PHE A 228 2.80 9.25 17.51
C PHE A 228 2.52 7.82 17.96
N ALA A 229 2.88 7.50 19.20
CA ALA A 229 2.60 6.20 19.82
C ALA A 229 1.18 6.19 20.44
N GLY A 230 0.17 6.44 19.61
CA GLY A 230 -1.25 6.43 20.01
C GLY A 230 -2.14 7.33 19.13
N THR A 231 -3.46 7.27 19.35
CA THR A 231 -4.44 8.12 18.66
C THR A 231 -4.69 9.45 19.37
N THR A 232 -5.32 10.42 18.71
CA THR A 232 -5.67 11.71 19.32
C THR A 232 -6.53 11.58 20.57
N GLU A 233 -7.39 10.55 20.61
CA GLU A 233 -8.20 10.22 21.79
C GLU A 233 -7.35 9.73 22.96
N GLU A 234 -6.33 8.92 22.69
CA GLU A 234 -5.41 8.39 23.71
C GLU A 234 -4.49 9.48 24.28
N PHE A 235 -4.07 10.42 23.45
CA PHE A 235 -3.32 11.61 23.88
C PHE A 235 -4.20 12.62 24.63
N GLY A 236 -5.53 12.58 24.42
CA GLY A 236 -6.47 13.54 25.00
C GLY A 236 -6.42 14.93 24.36
N TYR A 237 -5.73 15.09 23.23
CA TYR A 237 -5.67 16.32 22.44
C TYR A 237 -5.38 16.01 20.95
N ASP A 238 -5.73 16.96 20.08
CA ASP A 238 -5.49 16.83 18.64
C ASP A 238 -4.05 17.23 18.28
N TYR A 239 -3.14 16.26 18.29
CA TYR A 239 -1.75 16.48 17.90
C TYR A 239 -1.58 16.85 16.42
N ASN A 240 -2.51 16.50 15.53
CA ASN A 240 -2.44 16.90 14.11
C ASN A 240 -2.65 18.40 13.98
N LYS A 241 -3.61 18.94 14.74
CA LYS A 241 -3.83 20.37 14.83
C LYS A 241 -2.59 21.08 15.38
N VAL A 242 -2.00 20.58 16.47
CA VAL A 242 -0.77 21.15 17.04
C VAL A 242 0.34 21.18 16.00
N LEU A 243 0.63 20.07 15.31
CA LEU A 243 1.63 20.03 14.25
C LEU A 243 1.36 21.05 13.14
N SER A 244 0.09 21.15 12.71
CA SER A 244 -0.31 22.08 11.64
C SER A 244 0.02 23.54 11.96
N GLU A 245 -0.05 23.94 13.23
CA GLU A 245 0.26 25.31 13.66
C GLU A 245 1.76 25.62 13.49
N PHE A 246 2.64 24.63 13.65
CA PHE A 246 4.09 24.80 13.53
C PHE A 246 4.62 24.54 12.11
N THR A 247 3.95 23.69 11.32
CA THR A 247 4.32 23.45 9.92
C THR A 247 3.79 24.56 9.00
N SER A 248 2.64 25.16 9.30
CA SER A 248 2.07 26.28 8.52
C SER A 248 2.75 27.63 8.80
N GLY A 249 3.48 27.75 9.91
CA GLY A 249 4.21 28.96 10.30
C GLY A 249 5.56 29.14 9.60
N SER A 250 6.09 28.11 8.93
CA SER A 250 7.43 28.16 8.30
C SER A 250 7.45 28.81 6.91
N ALA A 251 6.30 29.21 6.36
CA ALA A 251 6.20 29.94 5.08
C ALA A 251 6.15 31.49 5.24
N SER A 252 6.20 32.02 6.46
CA SER A 252 6.05 33.46 6.70
C SER A 252 7.27 34.03 7.44
N THR A 253 8.44 33.95 6.82
CA THR A 253 9.50 34.93 7.06
C THR A 253 9.87 35.59 5.75
N GLU A 254 9.97 36.92 5.81
CA GLU A 254 10.44 37.83 4.75
C GLU A 254 9.41 38.40 3.76
N ALA A 255 8.65 39.39 4.24
CA ALA A 255 8.44 40.61 3.48
C ALA A 255 8.81 41.80 4.38
N ALA A 256 10.01 42.34 4.17
CA ALA A 256 10.48 43.56 4.82
C ALA A 256 9.57 44.76 4.49
N PRO A 257 9.39 45.74 5.40
CA PRO A 257 8.69 46.97 5.06
C PRO A 257 9.59 47.80 4.15
N GLN A 258 9.19 47.99 2.90
CA GLN A 258 9.77 49.05 2.09
C GLN A 258 9.22 50.39 2.57
N GLN A 259 10.15 51.32 2.83
CA GLN A 259 9.90 52.71 3.18
C GLN A 259 9.28 53.49 2.02
#